data_AF-A0A6A3T4B6-F1
#
_entry.id   AF-A0A6A3T4B6-F1
#
_cell.length_a   1.000
_cell.length_b   1.000
_cell.length_c   1.000
_cell.angle_alpha   90.00
_cell.angle_beta   90.00
_cell.angle_gamma   90.00
#
_symmetry.space_group_name_H-M   'P 1'
#
loop_
_entity.id
_entity.type
_entity.pdbx_description
1 polymer ?
#
loop_
_entity_poly.entity_id
_entity_poly.type
_entity_poly.pdbx_seq_one_letter_code
_entity_poly.pdbx_strand_id
1 'polypeptide(L)'
;MDPDGVGTCTTSASALPSTSSDGPSRCRAHRANVCKGLLMSRIKAIEAMEGRLERIEKYALKFLNERDELATAIASEKEEAVRLAAVLGISMRQTGYVVSYSVMLEQCCEALVTGYVVAYSVMLEQCC
;
A
#
# COMPACT_ATOMS: atom_id res chain seq x y z
N MET A 1 -28.14 35.79 -28.90
CA MET A 1 -28.03 36.01 -30.35
C MET A 1 -27.19 37.26 -30.53
N ASP A 2 -25.96 37.07 -30.97
CA ASP A 2 -25.19 37.97 -31.85
C ASP A 2 -23.90 37.20 -32.24
N PRO A 3 -23.33 37.47 -33.43
CA PRO A 3 -22.79 36.42 -34.28
C PRO A 3 -21.27 36.56 -34.55
N ASP A 4 -20.72 35.52 -35.17
CA ASP A 4 -19.58 35.57 -36.10
C ASP A 4 -18.24 36.17 -35.63
N GLY A 5 -17.42 35.31 -35.00
CA GLY A 5 -15.96 35.46 -34.98
C GLY A 5 -15.33 34.83 -36.21
N VAL A 6 -15.38 35.54 -37.34
CA VAL A 6 -14.75 35.21 -38.63
C VAL A 6 -13.24 35.04 -38.46
N GLY A 7 -12.74 33.82 -38.69
CA GLY A 7 -11.30 33.55 -38.83
C GLY A 7 -10.77 34.11 -40.14
N THR A 8 -10.08 35.24 -40.09
CA THR A 8 -9.46 35.88 -41.24
C THR A 8 -8.10 35.21 -41.54
N CYS A 9 -8.01 34.43 -42.61
CA CYS A 9 -6.72 34.07 -43.21
C CYS A 9 -6.28 35.20 -44.15
N THR A 10 -5.19 35.86 -43.78
CA THR A 10 -4.53 36.93 -44.52
C THR A 10 -4.24 36.52 -45.96
N THR A 11 -4.78 37.26 -46.93
CA THR A 11 -4.56 37.05 -48.36
C THR A 11 -3.38 37.92 -48.80
N SER A 12 -2.28 37.30 -49.23
CA SER A 12 -1.20 37.97 -49.97
C SER A 12 -1.32 37.58 -51.44
N ALA A 13 -1.40 38.58 -52.32
CA ALA A 13 -1.63 38.41 -53.74
C ALA A 13 -0.36 37.94 -54.46
N SER A 14 -0.43 36.84 -55.20
CA SER A 14 -0.02 36.70 -56.60
C SER A 14 0.04 35.22 -57.00
N ALA A 15 -0.29 34.95 -58.27
CA ALA A 15 -0.44 33.65 -58.96
C ALA A 15 -1.74 32.88 -58.69
N LEU A 16 -2.54 32.74 -59.75
CA LEU A 16 -3.71 31.87 -59.86
C LEU A 16 -3.38 30.44 -59.39
N PRO A 17 -4.08 29.89 -58.38
CA PRO A 17 -4.21 28.45 -58.23
C PRO A 17 -5.54 28.03 -58.86
N SER A 18 -5.42 27.15 -59.85
CA SER A 18 -6.50 26.32 -60.36
C SER A 18 -7.38 25.82 -59.21
N THR A 19 -8.70 25.91 -59.40
CA THR A 19 -9.73 25.38 -58.51
C THR A 19 -9.44 23.92 -58.15
N SER A 20 -8.81 23.67 -57.00
CA SER A 20 -8.92 22.40 -56.29
C SER A 20 -9.78 22.64 -55.06
N SER A 21 -11.01 22.12 -55.15
CA SER A 21 -12.05 22.12 -54.12
C SER A 21 -11.67 21.28 -52.87
N ASP A 22 -10.39 21.05 -52.62
CA ASP A 22 -9.91 20.05 -51.64
C ASP A 22 -9.42 20.67 -50.32
N GLY A 23 -9.18 21.98 -50.26
CA GLY A 23 -8.64 22.66 -49.08
C GLY A 23 -9.47 22.50 -47.78
N PRO A 24 -10.79 22.78 -47.79
CA PRO A 24 -11.63 22.66 -46.59
C PRO A 24 -11.85 21.20 -46.15
N SER A 25 -11.91 20.28 -47.10
CA SER A 25 -12.06 18.84 -46.87
C SER A 25 -10.82 18.26 -46.19
N ARG A 26 -9.63 18.59 -46.70
CA ARG A 26 -8.35 18.12 -46.17
C ARG A 26 -8.07 18.63 -44.75
N CYS A 27 -8.45 19.87 -44.43
CA CYS A 27 -8.32 20.44 -43.08
C CYS A 27 -9.23 19.73 -42.06
N ARG A 28 -10.49 19.44 -42.44
CA ARG A 28 -11.43 18.68 -41.59
C ARG A 28 -10.95 17.25 -41.34
N ALA A 29 -10.49 16.57 -42.39
CA ALA A 29 -9.94 15.22 -42.28
C ALA A 29 -8.70 15.18 -41.37
N HIS A 30 -7.81 16.17 -41.48
CA HIS A 30 -6.65 16.28 -40.60
C HIS A 30 -7.05 16.44 -39.12
N ARG A 31 -7.98 17.34 -38.80
CA ARG A 31 -8.48 17.50 -37.41
C ARG A 31 -9.14 16.24 -36.87
N ALA A 32 -9.94 15.55 -37.70
CA ALA A 32 -10.57 14.29 -37.33
C ALA A 32 -9.52 13.21 -37.01
N ASN A 33 -8.45 13.13 -37.82
CA ASN A 33 -7.35 12.20 -37.58
C ASN A 33 -6.58 12.51 -36.29
N VAL A 34 -6.33 13.79 -36.00
CA VAL A 34 -5.71 14.21 -34.72
C VAL A 34 -6.60 13.83 -33.53
N CYS A 35 -7.90 14.12 -33.60
CA CYS A 35 -8.85 13.76 -32.55
C CYS A 35 -8.92 12.24 -32.33
N LYS A 36 -8.99 11.46 -33.41
CA LYS A 36 -8.94 10.00 -33.36
C LYS A 36 -7.65 9.51 -32.69
N GLY A 37 -6.50 10.07 -33.04
CA GLY A 37 -5.21 9.74 -32.42
C GLY A 37 -5.19 10.02 -30.91
N LEU A 38 -5.70 11.17 -30.49
CA LEU A 38 -5.80 11.53 -29.07
C LEU A 38 -6.73 10.59 -28.31
N LEU A 39 -7.89 10.25 -28.88
CA LEU A 39 -8.83 9.30 -28.27
C LEU A 39 -8.21 7.91 -28.11
N MET A 40 -7.56 7.40 -29.16
CA MET A 40 -6.87 6.11 -29.09
C MET A 40 -5.74 6.11 -28.07
N SER A 41 -4.99 7.22 -27.95
CA SER A 41 -3.96 7.37 -26.92
C SER A 41 -4.55 7.36 -25.51
N ARG A 42 -5.69 8.03 -25.31
CA ARG A 42 -6.39 8.04 -24.02
C ARG A 42 -6.94 6.66 -23.64
N ILE A 43 -7.51 5.92 -24.59
CA ILE A 43 -7.98 4.54 -24.35
C ILE A 43 -6.83 3.65 -23.88
N LYS A 44 -5.68 3.67 -24.58
CA LYS A 44 -4.50 2.89 -24.17
C LYS A 44 -3.98 3.26 -22.78
N ALA A 45 -4.05 4.55 -22.43
CA ALA A 45 -3.65 5.00 -21.11
C ALA A 45 -4.59 4.48 -20.01
N ILE A 46 -5.90 4.42 -20.28
CA ILE A 46 -6.91 3.86 -19.38
C ILE A 46 -6.66 2.36 -19.18
N GLU A 47 -6.49 1.60 -20.26
CA GLU A 47 -6.19 0.16 -20.21
C GLU A 47 -4.92 -0.12 -19.38
N ALA A 48 -3.88 0.71 -19.56
CA ALA A 48 -2.65 0.60 -18.78
C ALA A 48 -2.84 0.94 -17.30
N MET A 49 -3.74 1.88 -16.97
CA MET A 49 -4.11 2.20 -15.59
C MET A 49 -4.90 1.06 -14.94
N GLU A 50 -5.87 0.49 -15.66
CA GLU A 50 -6.67 -0.65 -15.19
C GLU A 50 -5.77 -1.85 -14.84
N GLY A 51 -4.85 -2.23 -15.73
CA GLY A 51 -3.91 -3.32 -15.45
C GLY A 51 -2.88 -3.01 -14.34
N ARG A 52 -2.68 -1.73 -13.98
CA ARG A 52 -1.91 -1.36 -12.78
C ARG A 52 -2.74 -1.48 -11.52
N LEU A 53 -4.01 -1.05 -11.57
CA LEU A 53 -4.94 -1.15 -10.44
C LEU A 53 -5.21 -2.61 -10.07
N GLU A 54 -5.44 -3.48 -11.05
CA GLU A 54 -5.64 -4.92 -10.81
C GLU A 54 -4.43 -5.56 -10.09
N ARG A 55 -3.21 -5.19 -10.49
CA ARG A 55 -2.00 -5.65 -9.81
C ARG A 55 -1.92 -5.14 -8.38
N ILE A 56 -2.20 -3.85 -8.15
CA ILE A 56 -2.20 -3.26 -6.81
C ILE A 56 -3.23 -3.97 -5.93
N GLU A 57 -4.45 -4.18 -6.41
CA GLU A 57 -5.51 -4.89 -5.70
C GLU A 57 -5.09 -6.31 -5.31
N LYS A 58 -4.51 -7.07 -6.26
CA LYS A 58 -4.01 -8.42 -6.00
C LYS A 58 -2.95 -8.45 -4.90
N TYR A 59 -1.99 -7.52 -4.93
CA TYR A 59 -0.96 -7.44 -3.89
C TYR A 59 -1.52 -6.96 -2.55
N ALA A 60 -2.48 -6.02 -2.56
CA ALA A 60 -3.13 -5.53 -1.35
C ALA A 60 -3.88 -6.66 -0.63
N LEU A 61 -4.61 -7.50 -1.38
CA LEU A 61 -5.31 -8.65 -0.80
C LEU A 61 -4.34 -9.65 -0.17
N LYS A 62 -3.24 -9.98 -0.86
CA LYS A 62 -2.20 -10.86 -0.32
C LYS A 62 -1.59 -10.29 0.97
N PHE A 63 -1.27 -9.00 0.97
CA PHE A 63 -0.72 -8.31 2.12
C PHE A 63 -1.67 -8.33 3.33
N LEU A 64 -2.99 -8.15 3.10
CA LEU A 64 -3.99 -8.25 4.16
C LEU A 64 -4.05 -9.66 4.76
N ASN A 65 -3.98 -10.70 3.92
CA ASN A 65 -3.94 -12.08 4.40
C ASN A 65 -2.70 -12.36 5.25
N GLU A 66 -1.51 -11.97 4.78
CA GLU A 66 -0.26 -12.12 5.54
C GLU A 66 -0.29 -11.35 6.86
N ARG A 67 -0.91 -10.16 6.88
CA ARG A 67 -1.11 -9.37 8.10
C ARG A 67 -2.02 -10.10 9.09
N ASP A 68 -3.08 -10.73 8.64
CA ASP A 68 -4.03 -11.45 9.50
C ASP A 68 -3.39 -12.73 10.07
N GLU A 69 -2.58 -13.44 9.28
CA GLU A 69 -1.73 -14.55 9.75
C GLU A 69 -0.74 -14.09 10.83
N LEU A 70 -0.03 -12.98 10.60
CA LEU A 70 0.90 -12.39 11.57
C LEU A 70 0.18 -11.97 12.86
N ALA A 71 -1.00 -11.36 12.76
CA ALA A 71 -1.79 -10.96 13.92
C ALA A 71 -2.20 -12.18 14.76
N THR A 72 -2.56 -13.29 14.11
CA THR A 72 -2.90 -14.56 14.76
C THR A 72 -1.68 -15.16 15.48
N ALA A 73 -0.51 -15.18 14.82
CA ALA A 73 0.73 -15.64 15.44
C ALA A 73 1.09 -14.80 16.68
N ILE A 74 1.01 -13.47 16.58
CA ILE A 74 1.28 -12.57 17.71
C ILE A 74 0.29 -12.80 18.87
N ALA A 75 -0.99 -13.03 18.57
CA ALA A 75 -1.99 -13.31 19.60
C ALA A 75 -1.68 -14.61 20.36
N SER A 76 -1.31 -15.67 19.63
CA SER A 76 -0.89 -16.96 20.21
C SER A 76 0.33 -16.78 21.12
N GLU A 77 1.38 -16.10 20.63
CA GLU A 77 2.61 -15.85 21.41
C GLU A 77 2.33 -15.02 22.67
N LYS A 78 1.44 -14.02 22.58
CA LYS A 78 1.01 -13.24 23.75
C LYS A 78 0.29 -14.10 24.77
N GLU A 79 -0.58 -15.01 24.34
CA GLU A 79 -1.26 -15.94 25.23
C GLU A 79 -0.27 -16.86 25.94
N GLU A 80 0.72 -17.41 25.22
CA GLU A 80 1.79 -18.22 25.81
C GLU A 80 2.57 -17.46 26.88
N ALA A 81 2.98 -16.23 26.59
CA ALA A 81 3.72 -15.42 27.55
C ALA A 81 2.88 -15.05 28.79
N VAL A 82 1.57 -14.84 28.62
CA VAL A 82 0.62 -14.68 29.73
C VAL A 82 0.58 -15.94 30.60
N ARG A 83 0.51 -17.13 30.00
CA ARG A 83 0.54 -18.40 30.73
C ARG A 83 1.85 -18.58 31.47
N LEU A 84 2.99 -18.26 30.85
CA LEU A 84 4.30 -18.31 31.48
C LEU A 84 4.39 -17.35 32.68
N ALA A 85 3.95 -16.10 32.51
CA ALA A 85 3.92 -15.11 33.57
C ALA A 85 3.07 -15.58 34.76
N ALA A 86 1.92 -16.20 34.50
CA ALA A 86 1.07 -16.77 35.54
C ALA A 86 1.76 -17.90 36.32
N VAL A 87 2.47 -18.81 35.63
CA VAL A 87 3.25 -19.89 36.27
C VAL A 87 4.37 -19.32 37.15
N LEU A 88 5.01 -18.25 36.72
CA LEU A 88 6.09 -17.58 37.46
C LEU A 88 5.57 -16.61 38.55
N GLY A 89 4.25 -16.47 38.70
CA GLY A 89 3.64 -15.59 39.69
C GLY A 89 3.83 -14.09 39.40
N ILE A 90 4.12 -13.73 38.15
CA ILE A 90 4.34 -12.34 37.74
C ILE A 90 2.99 -11.62 37.60
N SER A 91 2.83 -10.51 38.32
CA SER A 91 1.61 -9.69 38.21
C SER A 91 1.56 -8.96 36.87
N MET A 92 0.62 -9.36 36.01
CA MET A 92 0.39 -8.73 34.70
C MET A 92 -0.39 -7.42 34.76
N ARG A 93 -0.87 -7.02 35.94
CA ARG A 93 -1.50 -5.72 36.19
C ARG A 93 -0.64 -4.94 37.16
N GLN A 94 0.15 -4.02 36.63
CA GLN A 94 0.59 -2.87 37.42
C GLN A 94 -0.57 -1.87 37.43
N THR A 95 -0.90 -1.34 38.61
CA THR A 95 -2.05 -0.46 38.86
C THR A 95 -2.35 0.51 37.70
N GLY A 96 -3.38 0.20 36.91
CA GLY A 96 -3.91 1.06 35.85
C GLY A 96 -3.42 0.81 34.42
N TYR A 97 -2.37 0.00 34.18
CA TYR A 97 -1.81 -0.22 32.85
C TYR A 97 -1.60 -1.70 32.53
N VAL A 98 -1.86 -2.09 31.27
CA VAL A 98 -1.54 -3.42 30.75
C VAL A 98 -0.05 -3.45 30.41
N VAL A 99 0.67 -4.42 30.97
CA VAL A 99 2.10 -4.62 30.71
C VAL A 99 2.31 -4.95 29.23
N SER A 100 3.31 -4.33 28.58
CA SER A 100 3.63 -4.65 27.19
C SER A 100 4.21 -6.07 27.08
N TYR A 101 4.05 -6.70 25.91
CA TYR A 101 4.56 -8.05 25.68
C TYR A 101 6.07 -8.19 25.96
N SER A 102 6.87 -7.19 25.57
CA SER A 102 8.31 -7.19 25.79
C SER A 102 8.68 -7.15 27.28
N VAL A 103 8.00 -6.31 28.06
CA VAL A 103 8.25 -6.18 29.51
C VAL A 103 7.82 -7.47 30.24
N MET A 104 6.71 -8.07 29.81
CA MET A 104 6.26 -9.35 30.36
C MET A 104 7.29 -10.47 30.11
N LEU A 105 7.86 -10.56 28.91
CA LEU A 105 8.90 -11.53 28.60
C LEU A 105 10.18 -11.31 29.41
N GLU A 106 10.60 -10.06 29.58
CA GLU A 106 11.78 -9.72 30.38
C GLU A 106 11.62 -10.17 31.83
N GLN A 107 10.47 -9.86 32.44
CA GLN A 107 10.15 -10.30 33.80
C GLN A 107 10.11 -11.83 33.92
N CYS A 108 9.57 -12.53 32.91
CA CYS A 108 9.59 -13.98 32.86
C CYS A 108 11.02 -14.53 32.82
N CYS A 109 11.89 -13.95 32.00
CA CYS A 109 13.29 -14.34 31.91
C CYS A 109 14.05 -14.09 33.23
N GLU A 110 13.86 -12.93 33.86
CA GLU A 110 14.47 -12.61 35.15
C GLU A 110 14.03 -13.58 36.25
N ALA A 111 12.74 -13.91 36.30
CA ALA A 111 12.20 -14.85 37.27
C ALA A 111 12.76 -16.27 37.05
N LEU A 112 12.88 -16.72 35.80
CA LEU A 112 13.49 -18.00 35.46
C LEU A 112 14.95 -18.06 35.88
N VAL A 113 15.77 -17.08 35.48
CA VAL A 113 17.20 -17.03 35.83
C VAL A 113 17.39 -17.01 37.34
N THR A 114 16.61 -16.19 38.05
CA THR A 114 16.66 -16.11 39.52
C THR A 114 16.28 -17.44 40.16
N GLY A 115 15.20 -18.08 39.69
CA GLY A 115 14.77 -19.39 40.17
C GLY A 115 15.83 -20.48 39.98
N TYR A 116 16.49 -20.50 38.82
CA TYR A 116 17.61 -21.42 38.57
C TYR A 116 18.77 -21.18 39.54
N VAL A 117 19.22 -19.94 39.71
CA VAL A 117 20.34 -19.62 40.62
C VAL A 117 20.02 -20.07 42.05
N VAL A 118 18.81 -19.79 42.55
CA VAL A 118 18.39 -20.23 43.88
C VAL A 118 18.38 -21.75 43.99
N ALA A 119 17.83 -22.46 42.99
CA ALA A 119 17.82 -23.93 42.99
C ALA A 119 19.24 -24.52 43.00
N TYR A 120 20.16 -23.96 42.20
CA TYR A 120 21.56 -24.39 42.18
C TYR A 120 22.28 -24.13 43.51
N SER A 121 22.06 -22.98 44.14
CA SER A 121 22.63 -22.66 45.47
C SER A 121 22.13 -23.60 46.56
N VAL A 122 20.82 -23.90 46.58
CA VAL A 122 20.24 -24.86 47.53
C VAL A 122 20.78 -26.27 47.32
N MET A 123 20.97 -26.70 46.06
CA MET A 123 21.59 -28.00 45.78
C MET A 123 23.07 -28.06 46.22
N LEU A 124 23.82 -26.97 46.06
CA LEU A 124 25.22 -26.91 46.50
C LEU A 124 25.34 -26.96 48.03
N GLU A 125 24.47 -26.26 48.77
CA GLU A 125 24.44 -26.31 50.24
C GLU A 125 24.03 -27.69 50.78
N GLN A 126 23.16 -28.43 50.08
CA GLN A 126 22.78 -29.79 50.51
C GLN A 126 23.83 -30.87 50.18
N CYS A 127 24.80 -30.56 49.32
CA CYS A 127 25.88 -31.47 48.93
C CYS A 127 27.18 -31.29 49.73
N CYS A 128 27.26 -30.32 50.65
CA CYS A 128 28.38 -30.11 51.57
C CYS A 128 27.98 -30.42 53.02
#